data_AF-A0A1J0WJT8-F1
#
_entry.id   AF-A0A1J0WJT8-F1
#
_cell.length_a   1.000
_cell.length_b   1.000
_cell.length_c   1.000
_cell.angle_alpha   90.00
_cell.angle_beta   90.00
_cell.angle_gamma   90.00
#
_symmetry.space_group_name_H-M   'P 1'
#
loop_
_entity.id
_entity.type
_entity.pdbx_description
1 polymer ?
#
loop_
_entity_poly.entity_id
_entity_poly.type
_entity_poly.pdbx_seq_one_letter_code
_entity_poly.pdbx_strand_id
1 'polypeptide(L)'
;MNLQESQQNGLCTICGHQGNFTLGNERSLRESYACPNCRFTLRWRDQASVIIDEFGRGQALSIDDLVSKNLLQQVAIYEPALRGPFVQRLRGLKNYTRSYFRPDEPLGTESSDGVRNEDLTQLTFDEDSFDLIISSDVMEHLPNIELAFAETLRVLRPGGVHVFTIPNDFPFPDRTEPRAKIVNGQVTFIKPARYHNSGDGTKCLVYTDYGADISDMLRSLGGRLAVVRRSIAHNPSYTNATFVLRKIVSAGARRPVSHLGQSPALKHQPQNPDPAFAKSGVNEISSQAPELECPICQGTEFEAFNGRDNARCTKCRGVERNRLMWMTLDRLGGFQPGKRILHLAPELGLARKLTELSGEAYQGADLDVERYKSKFIKMRKLDLCTDLGEIPDASYDMILHSHVLEHVPCNVETVLREMDRILAPGGIHFLSVPIRGEKTVEDLSPDLTDAERLARFGQEDHMRIFGSADLQPLLTKVWGPGDHLIEPIQLFKRDDLRRAVIPTVAWQGISGHSIFHYQKGARPPAEAFSQPKQEKKAPAPKSAAQSSAAAVIKAAPFVSMVRTERDGAESVYPAEDVPPVLMPSSAWASSDATNHGPIFLGTNTRPFCWRWIATATGAARSYNAC
;
A
#
# COMPACT_ATOMS: atom_id res chain seq x y z
N MET A 1 31.17 -19.83 -16.07
CA MET A 1 30.81 -18.39 -16.13
C MET A 1 31.50 -17.80 -17.33
N ASN A 2 30.74 -17.41 -18.36
CA ASN A 2 31.29 -16.86 -19.59
C ASN A 2 31.81 -15.43 -19.35
N LEU A 3 33.04 -15.17 -19.79
CA LEU A 3 33.78 -13.91 -19.63
C LEU A 3 33.17 -12.71 -20.39
N GLN A 4 32.08 -12.90 -21.15
CA GLN A 4 31.38 -11.82 -21.88
C GLN A 4 30.32 -11.07 -21.05
N GLU A 5 30.01 -11.51 -19.83
CA GLU A 5 28.86 -11.01 -19.04
C GLU A 5 29.22 -9.97 -17.96
N SER A 6 30.48 -9.50 -17.88
CA SER A 6 30.98 -8.61 -16.80
C SER A 6 31.04 -7.12 -17.15
N GLN A 7 30.73 -6.75 -18.39
CA GLN A 7 30.83 -5.37 -18.89
C GLN A 7 29.52 -4.93 -19.56
N GLN A 8 29.09 -3.71 -19.26
CA GLN A 8 27.92 -3.09 -19.88
C GLN A 8 28.29 -1.74 -20.47
N ASN A 9 27.97 -1.51 -21.75
CA ASN A 9 28.06 -0.18 -22.33
C ASN A 9 26.88 0.67 -21.85
N GLY A 10 27.13 1.92 -21.47
CA GLY A 10 26.09 2.81 -21.03
C GLY A 10 26.54 4.26 -20.90
N LEU A 11 25.69 5.04 -20.25
CA LEU A 11 25.94 6.44 -19.92
C LEU A 11 26.06 6.59 -18.40
N CYS A 12 27.02 7.41 -17.96
CA CYS A 12 27.09 7.87 -16.59
C CYS A 12 26.17 9.07 -16.41
N THR A 13 25.08 8.87 -15.68
CA THR A 13 24.13 9.92 -15.28
C THR A 13 24.72 10.93 -14.29
N ILE A 14 25.95 10.74 -13.81
CA ILE A 14 26.63 11.74 -12.98
C ILE A 14 27.47 12.67 -13.85
N CYS A 15 28.43 12.14 -14.62
CA CYS A 15 29.41 12.93 -15.36
C CYS A 15 29.30 12.89 -16.89
N GLY A 16 28.28 12.23 -17.44
CA GLY A 16 28.07 12.15 -18.89
C GLY A 16 28.99 11.19 -19.64
N HIS A 17 29.91 10.50 -18.96
CA HIS A 17 30.79 9.51 -19.61
C HIS A 17 29.99 8.41 -20.30
N GLN A 18 30.24 8.20 -21.59
CA GLN A 18 29.73 7.06 -22.37
C GLN A 18 30.84 6.03 -22.55
N GLY A 19 30.53 4.78 -22.24
CA GLY A 19 31.51 3.70 -22.35
C GLY A 19 31.15 2.47 -21.53
N ASN A 20 32.15 1.61 -21.33
CA ASN A 20 31.97 0.34 -20.65
C ASN A 20 32.09 0.49 -19.12
N PHE A 21 31.13 -0.09 -18.43
CA PHE A 21 31.05 -0.22 -16.98
C PHE A 21 31.26 -1.68 -16.61
N THR A 22 32.24 -1.95 -15.76
CA THR A 22 32.60 -3.31 -15.36
C THR A 22 31.98 -3.64 -14.00
N LEU A 23 31.47 -4.87 -13.85
CA LEU A 23 31.07 -5.41 -12.56
C LEU A 23 32.28 -5.40 -11.61
N GLY A 24 32.11 -4.81 -10.43
CA GLY A 24 33.17 -4.73 -9.42
C GLY A 24 33.25 -6.01 -8.58
N ASN A 25 34.31 -6.13 -7.77
CA ASN A 25 34.44 -7.22 -6.78
C ASN A 25 33.61 -6.98 -5.51
N GLU A 26 32.57 -6.17 -5.62
CA GLU A 26 31.83 -5.68 -4.47
C GLU A 26 30.76 -6.70 -4.07
N ARG A 27 30.49 -6.82 -2.77
CA ARG A 27 29.51 -7.79 -2.26
C ARG A 27 28.08 -7.50 -2.73
N SER A 28 27.80 -6.26 -3.14
CA SER A 28 26.49 -5.83 -3.63
C SER A 28 26.58 -5.25 -5.03
N LEU A 29 25.60 -5.61 -5.86
CA LEU A 29 25.43 -5.11 -7.23
C LEU A 29 25.27 -3.58 -7.27
N ARG A 30 24.59 -3.00 -6.26
CA ARG A 30 24.36 -1.55 -6.15
C ARG A 30 25.65 -0.75 -6.02
N GLU A 31 26.69 -1.34 -5.41
CA GLU A 31 27.98 -0.68 -5.25
C GLU A 31 28.94 -1.02 -6.41
N SER A 32 28.58 -1.95 -7.29
CA SER A 32 29.34 -2.25 -8.51
C SER A 32 29.10 -1.23 -9.65
N TYR A 33 29.72 -1.48 -10.82
CA TYR A 33 29.58 -0.65 -12.03
C TYR A 33 29.94 0.82 -11.82
N ALA A 34 31.02 1.04 -11.06
CA ALA A 34 31.61 2.36 -10.90
C ALA A 34 31.95 2.96 -12.26
N CYS A 35 31.59 4.22 -12.46
CA CYS A 35 31.95 4.94 -13.68
C CYS A 35 33.49 5.00 -13.81
N PRO A 36 34.08 4.63 -14.96
CA PRO A 36 35.53 4.69 -15.10
C PRO A 36 36.08 6.12 -15.00
N ASN A 37 35.27 7.13 -15.34
CA ASN A 37 35.63 8.54 -15.25
C ASN A 37 35.46 9.12 -13.83
N CYS A 38 34.24 9.11 -13.29
CA CYS A 38 33.94 9.75 -11.99
C CYS A 38 33.94 8.81 -10.78
N ARG A 39 34.16 7.51 -11.00
CA ARG A 39 34.27 6.46 -9.97
C ARG A 39 33.02 6.19 -9.11
N PHE A 40 31.93 6.92 -9.32
CA PHE A 40 30.68 6.66 -8.60
C PHE A 40 29.97 5.40 -9.08
N THR A 41 29.49 4.63 -8.11
CA THR A 41 28.86 3.31 -8.25
C THR A 41 27.45 3.40 -8.85
N LEU A 42 26.86 2.25 -9.17
CA LEU A 42 25.52 2.15 -9.72
C LEU A 42 24.46 2.85 -8.86
N ARG A 43 24.53 2.72 -7.53
CA ARG A 43 23.65 3.41 -6.56
C ARG A 43 23.53 4.90 -6.85
N TRP A 44 24.68 5.57 -6.91
CA TRP A 44 24.74 7.01 -7.13
C TRP A 44 24.23 7.40 -8.52
N ARG A 45 24.55 6.58 -9.53
CA ARG A 45 24.13 6.80 -10.91
C ARG A 45 22.62 6.66 -11.06
N ASP A 46 22.00 5.68 -10.41
CA ASP A 46 20.55 5.51 -10.45
C ASP A 46 19.84 6.67 -9.74
N GLN A 47 20.33 7.10 -8.57
CA GLN A 47 19.77 8.28 -7.90
C GLN A 47 19.92 9.55 -8.75
N ALA A 48 21.08 9.74 -9.40
CA ALA A 48 21.31 10.84 -10.33
C ALA A 48 20.33 10.81 -11.53
N SER A 49 20.02 9.62 -12.05
CA SER A 49 19.08 9.45 -13.16
C SER A 49 17.68 9.98 -12.81
N VAL A 50 17.23 9.76 -11.57
CA VAL A 50 15.94 10.26 -11.09
C VAL A 50 15.94 11.78 -10.97
N ILE A 51 17.02 12.37 -10.47
CA ILE A 51 17.16 13.85 -10.42
C ILE A 51 17.13 14.43 -11.84
N ILE A 52 17.73 13.75 -12.82
CA ILE A 52 17.70 14.18 -14.22
C ILE A 52 16.30 14.06 -14.82
N ASP A 53 15.55 13.00 -14.53
CA ASP A 53 14.16 12.88 -15.00
C ASP A 53 13.30 14.04 -14.46
N GLU A 54 13.49 14.39 -13.18
CA GLU A 54 12.72 15.43 -12.49
C GLU A 54 13.05 16.85 -12.97
N PHE A 55 14.34 17.16 -13.19
CA PHE A 55 14.79 18.53 -13.43
C PHE A 55 15.42 18.76 -14.81
N GLY A 56 15.71 17.70 -15.54
CA GLY A 56 16.40 17.75 -16.84
C GLY A 56 15.52 18.19 -18.00
N ARG A 57 14.19 18.03 -17.90
CA ARG A 57 13.21 18.45 -18.92
C ARG A 57 13.56 17.96 -20.35
N GLY A 58 14.14 16.77 -20.45
CA GLY A 58 14.64 16.18 -21.72
C GLY A 58 15.89 16.83 -22.30
N GLN A 59 16.51 17.78 -21.59
CA GLN A 59 17.67 18.56 -22.06
C GLN A 59 18.99 18.12 -21.43
N ALA A 60 18.96 17.34 -20.36
CA ALA A 60 20.16 16.85 -19.66
C ALA A 60 20.18 15.32 -19.63
N LEU A 61 21.38 14.76 -19.76
CA LEU A 61 21.61 13.32 -19.62
C LEU A 61 22.51 12.98 -18.43
N SER A 62 23.01 14.00 -17.71
CA SER A 62 23.89 13.85 -16.55
C SER A 62 23.67 14.99 -15.52
N ILE A 63 24.17 14.82 -14.29
CA ILE A 63 24.20 15.93 -13.31
C ILE A 63 25.12 17.06 -13.81
N ASP A 64 26.25 16.72 -14.43
CA ASP A 64 27.14 17.72 -15.03
C ASP A 64 26.44 18.50 -16.16
N ASP A 65 25.54 17.87 -16.92
CA ASP A 65 24.66 18.54 -17.89
C ASP A 65 23.68 19.51 -17.19
N LEU A 66 23.02 19.07 -16.11
CA LEU A 66 22.08 19.92 -15.36
C LEU A 66 22.76 21.20 -14.87
N VAL A 67 23.99 21.08 -14.38
CA VAL A 67 24.80 22.20 -13.89
C VAL A 67 25.28 23.08 -15.05
N SER A 68 25.94 22.50 -16.04
CA SER A 68 26.53 23.26 -17.17
C SER A 68 25.49 23.96 -18.05
N LYS A 69 24.28 23.39 -18.17
CA LYS A 69 23.15 23.98 -18.89
C LYS A 69 22.31 24.92 -18.02
N ASN A 70 22.74 25.20 -16.79
CA ASN A 70 22.04 26.08 -15.83
C ASN A 70 20.59 25.68 -15.51
N LEU A 71 20.24 24.39 -15.66
CA LEU A 71 18.87 23.91 -15.43
C LEU A 71 18.49 23.88 -13.94
N LEU A 72 19.48 23.94 -13.05
CA LEU A 72 19.29 24.00 -11.59
C LEU A 72 19.46 25.41 -11.02
N GLN A 73 19.67 26.43 -11.84
CA GLN A 73 20.04 27.78 -11.34
C GLN A 73 18.99 28.40 -10.41
N GLN A 74 17.71 28.06 -10.62
CA GLN A 74 16.60 28.55 -9.81
C GLN A 74 16.09 27.53 -8.78
N VAL A 75 16.66 26.33 -8.76
CA VAL A 75 16.25 25.24 -7.88
C VAL A 75 16.96 25.42 -6.54
N ALA A 76 16.19 25.56 -5.46
CA ALA A 76 16.69 25.53 -4.10
C ALA A 76 16.92 24.07 -3.67
N ILE A 77 18.17 23.71 -3.38
CA ILE A 77 18.59 22.34 -3.12
C ILE A 77 19.12 22.23 -1.70
N TYR A 78 18.66 21.23 -0.95
CA TYR A 78 19.19 20.87 0.36
C TYR A 78 19.74 19.44 0.37
N GLU A 79 20.95 19.25 0.86
CA GLU A 79 21.61 17.95 0.97
C GLU A 79 22.27 17.76 2.35
N PRO A 80 21.72 16.93 3.26
CA PRO A 80 22.37 16.56 4.52
C PRO A 80 23.53 15.59 4.31
N ALA A 81 24.61 16.04 3.65
CA ALA A 81 25.81 15.26 3.42
C ALA A 81 27.08 16.12 3.40
N LEU A 82 28.18 15.53 3.87
CA LEU A 82 29.53 16.14 3.79
C LEU A 82 30.24 15.84 2.47
N ARG A 83 29.92 14.70 1.85
CA ARG A 83 30.62 14.15 0.69
C ARG A 83 29.66 13.35 -0.18
N GLY A 84 30.02 13.21 -1.45
CA GLY A 84 29.22 12.47 -2.42
C GLY A 84 29.32 13.11 -3.80
N PRO A 85 28.73 12.49 -4.83
CA PRO A 85 28.72 13.04 -6.18
C PRO A 85 27.97 14.37 -6.25
N PHE A 86 26.84 14.48 -5.55
CA PHE A 86 26.00 15.67 -5.54
C PHE A 86 26.69 16.83 -4.81
N VAL A 87 27.23 16.61 -3.60
CA VAL A 87 28.10 17.60 -2.95
C VAL A 87 29.23 18.09 -3.87
N GLN A 88 29.93 17.19 -4.55
CA GLN A 88 31.04 17.57 -5.43
C GLN A 88 30.60 18.46 -6.62
N ARG A 89 29.38 18.28 -7.14
CA ARG A 89 28.90 18.90 -8.38
C ARG A 89 27.96 20.08 -8.16
N LEU A 90 27.20 20.06 -7.07
CA LEU A 90 26.18 21.04 -6.76
C LEU A 90 26.68 22.16 -5.83
N ARG A 91 27.80 21.96 -5.11
CA ARG A 91 28.35 22.97 -4.17
C ARG A 91 28.62 24.37 -4.75
N GLY A 92 28.80 24.47 -6.06
CA GLY A 92 29.00 25.75 -6.75
C GLY A 92 27.71 26.49 -7.11
N LEU A 93 26.55 25.85 -6.94
CA LEU A 93 25.26 26.45 -7.24
C LEU A 93 24.87 27.46 -6.17
N LYS A 94 24.30 28.59 -6.60
CA LYS A 94 23.91 29.69 -5.71
C LYS A 94 22.91 29.26 -4.62
N ASN A 95 21.97 28.38 -4.95
CA ASN A 95 20.87 27.98 -4.06
C ASN A 95 21.07 26.54 -3.52
N TYR A 96 22.32 26.11 -3.34
CA TYR A 96 22.64 24.80 -2.77
C TYR A 96 23.06 24.95 -1.30
N THR A 97 22.37 24.23 -0.43
CA THR A 97 22.63 24.19 1.01
C THR A 97 23.00 22.77 1.43
N ARG A 98 24.06 22.62 2.21
CA ARG A 98 24.45 21.33 2.79
C ARG A 98 24.58 21.39 4.30
N SER A 99 24.33 20.27 4.96
CA SER A 99 24.44 20.19 6.42
C SER A 99 25.04 18.88 6.91
N TYR A 100 25.43 18.90 8.18
CA TYR A 100 25.84 17.71 8.94
C TYR A 100 25.48 17.92 10.41
N PHE A 101 25.01 16.87 11.08
CA PHE A 101 24.61 16.97 12.49
C PHE A 101 25.81 16.85 13.42
N ARG A 102 26.02 17.87 14.25
CA ARG A 102 27.05 17.97 15.28
C ARG A 102 26.34 18.24 16.61
N PRO A 103 26.21 17.23 17.50
CA PRO A 103 25.36 17.33 18.68
C PRO A 103 25.87 18.36 19.70
N ASP A 104 27.17 18.66 19.70
CA ASP A 104 27.81 19.58 20.64
C ASP A 104 27.77 21.05 20.18
N GLU A 105 27.13 21.32 19.04
CA GLU A 105 27.03 22.66 18.47
C GLU A 105 25.57 23.11 18.34
N PRO A 106 25.27 24.42 18.44
CA PRO A 106 23.91 24.91 18.21
C PRO A 106 23.44 24.64 16.78
N LEU A 107 22.17 24.27 16.62
CA LEU A 107 21.55 24.10 15.31
C LEU A 107 21.48 25.43 14.54
N GLY A 108 21.54 25.35 13.21
CA GLY A 108 21.50 26.48 12.29
C GLY A 108 22.81 27.26 12.15
N THR A 109 23.82 26.92 12.95
CA THR A 109 25.19 27.46 12.80
C THR A 109 25.83 26.94 11.52
N GLU A 110 26.76 27.72 10.95
CA GLU A 110 27.45 27.39 9.70
C GLU A 110 28.97 27.40 9.91
N SER A 111 29.64 26.35 9.45
CA SER A 111 31.10 26.26 9.45
C SER A 111 31.71 27.17 8.39
N SER A 112 33.03 27.42 8.49
CA SER A 112 33.76 28.24 7.51
C SER A 112 33.74 27.69 6.07
N ASP A 113 33.47 26.40 5.90
CA ASP A 113 33.33 25.74 4.59
C ASP A 113 31.86 25.62 4.13
N GLY A 114 30.94 26.33 4.79
CA GLY A 114 29.54 26.45 4.39
C GLY A 114 28.69 25.21 4.73
N VAL A 115 29.09 24.41 5.71
CA VAL A 115 28.29 23.28 6.21
C VAL A 115 27.48 23.74 7.39
N ARG A 116 26.16 23.65 7.28
CA ARG A 116 25.24 23.97 8.37
C ARG A 116 25.16 22.83 9.39
N ASN A 117 24.97 23.16 10.66
CA ASN A 117 24.61 22.19 11.69
C ASN A 117 23.09 22.01 11.73
N GLU A 118 22.58 20.89 11.24
CA GLU A 118 21.14 20.63 11.20
C GLU A 118 20.85 19.22 11.73
N ASP A 119 19.76 19.11 12.48
CA ASP A 119 19.15 17.85 12.88
C ASP A 119 17.92 17.63 11.99
N LEU A 120 17.88 16.52 11.26
CA LEU A 120 16.80 16.23 10.31
C LEU A 120 15.44 16.11 10.99
N THR A 121 15.38 15.88 12.31
CA THR A 121 14.12 15.83 13.08
C THR A 121 13.63 17.20 13.56
N GLN A 122 14.43 18.26 13.38
CA GLN A 122 14.13 19.64 13.80
C GLN A 122 14.97 20.64 12.98
N LEU A 123 14.67 20.76 11.69
CA LEU A 123 15.41 21.62 10.77
C LEU A 123 15.22 23.10 11.11
N THR A 124 16.29 23.90 11.05
CA THR A 124 16.21 25.34 11.34
C THR A 124 15.73 26.19 10.16
N PHE A 125 15.43 25.57 9.02
CA PHE A 125 14.91 26.25 7.85
C PHE A 125 13.44 26.64 7.98
N ASP A 126 13.04 27.70 7.28
CA ASP A 126 11.63 28.06 7.12
C ASP A 126 10.86 26.99 6.33
N GLU A 127 9.53 26.96 6.49
CA GLU A 127 8.67 26.16 5.64
C GLU A 127 8.82 26.56 4.16
N ASP A 128 8.61 25.61 3.24
CA ASP A 128 8.64 25.87 1.79
C ASP A 128 9.96 26.52 1.27
N SER A 129 11.09 26.14 1.87
CA SER A 129 12.42 26.65 1.51
C SER A 129 13.04 26.00 0.27
N PHE A 130 12.80 24.70 0.02
CA PHE A 130 13.53 23.92 -0.97
C PHE A 130 12.65 23.28 -2.05
N ASP A 131 13.14 23.27 -3.29
CA ASP A 131 12.50 22.54 -4.40
C ASP A 131 12.96 21.07 -4.45
N LEU A 132 14.20 20.82 -4.04
CA LEU A 132 14.84 19.50 -4.06
C LEU A 132 15.58 19.25 -2.75
N ILE A 133 15.30 18.12 -2.11
CA ILE A 133 16.14 17.56 -1.04
C ILE A 133 16.80 16.28 -1.57
N ILE A 134 18.07 16.07 -1.27
CA ILE A 134 18.82 14.88 -1.67
C ILE A 134 19.40 14.23 -0.43
N SER A 135 19.11 12.95 -0.16
CA SER A 135 19.79 12.22 0.91
C SER A 135 20.11 10.79 0.49
N SER A 136 21.32 10.32 0.75
CA SER A 136 21.76 9.01 0.25
C SER A 136 22.22 8.13 1.40
N ASP A 137 21.39 7.16 1.79
CA ASP A 137 21.61 6.25 2.93
C ASP A 137 21.83 7.06 4.23
N VAL A 138 20.87 7.96 4.50
CA VAL A 138 20.86 8.85 5.67
C VAL A 138 19.70 8.52 6.60
N MET A 139 18.51 8.27 6.05
CA MET A 139 17.27 8.23 6.83
C MET A 139 17.23 7.06 7.82
N GLU A 140 17.91 5.95 7.52
CA GLU A 140 18.01 4.78 8.41
C GLU A 140 18.77 5.06 9.71
N HIS A 141 19.52 6.15 9.77
CA HIS A 141 20.33 6.58 10.90
C HIS A 141 19.56 7.48 11.89
N LEU A 142 18.30 7.78 11.61
CA LEU A 142 17.49 8.69 12.40
C LEU A 142 16.66 7.92 13.44
N PRO A 143 16.72 8.31 14.73
CA PRO A 143 15.97 7.62 15.78
C PRO A 143 14.45 7.83 15.69
N ASN A 144 14.01 8.94 15.08
CA ASN A 144 12.61 9.24 14.82
C ASN A 144 12.40 9.62 13.35
N ILE A 145 12.20 8.60 12.52
CA ILE A 145 12.01 8.74 11.08
C ILE A 145 10.74 9.53 10.71
N GLU A 146 9.68 9.46 11.51
CA GLU A 146 8.42 10.15 11.24
C GLU A 146 8.61 11.66 11.35
N LEU A 147 9.26 12.12 12.43
CA LEU A 147 9.63 13.53 12.58
C LEU A 147 10.58 13.98 11.48
N ALA A 148 11.56 13.16 11.11
CA ALA A 148 12.51 13.51 10.06
C ALA A 148 11.84 13.74 8.70
N PHE A 149 10.92 12.85 8.32
CA PHE A 149 10.15 13.02 7.09
C PHE A 149 9.12 14.15 7.17
N ALA A 150 8.56 14.43 8.36
CA ALA A 150 7.68 15.57 8.58
C ALA A 150 8.43 16.90 8.36
N GLU A 151 9.62 17.04 8.92
CA GLU A 151 10.49 18.21 8.71
C GLU A 151 10.93 18.34 7.25
N THR A 152 11.31 17.22 6.62
CA THR A 152 11.61 17.16 5.18
C THR A 152 10.44 17.72 4.36
N LEU A 153 9.21 17.27 4.63
CA LEU A 153 8.01 17.76 3.94
C LEU A 153 7.67 19.22 4.31
N ARG A 154 7.95 19.66 5.53
CA ARG A 154 7.74 21.05 5.95
C ARG A 154 8.60 22.01 5.13
N VAL A 155 9.90 21.71 5.01
CA VAL A 155 10.86 22.60 4.32
C VAL A 155 10.84 22.44 2.80
N LEU A 156 10.26 21.36 2.26
CA LEU A 156 9.96 21.28 0.82
C LEU A 156 8.88 22.28 0.44
N ARG A 157 9.03 22.94 -0.71
CA ARG A 157 7.96 23.72 -1.35
C ARG A 157 6.83 22.82 -1.82
N PRO A 158 5.62 23.36 -2.00
CA PRO A 158 4.54 22.59 -2.59
C PRO A 158 4.94 22.10 -4.00
N GLY A 159 4.87 20.78 -4.23
CA GLY A 159 5.34 20.14 -5.46
C GLY A 159 6.83 19.78 -5.48
N GLY A 160 7.62 20.29 -4.52
CA GLY A 160 9.02 19.94 -4.32
C GLY A 160 9.21 18.47 -3.95
N VAL A 161 10.43 17.96 -4.19
CA VAL A 161 10.75 16.54 -4.07
C VAL A 161 11.95 16.28 -3.17
N HIS A 162 11.88 15.22 -2.40
CA HIS A 162 13.00 14.59 -1.74
C HIS A 162 13.37 13.31 -2.49
N VAL A 163 14.54 13.31 -3.12
CA VAL A 163 15.09 12.16 -3.82
C VAL A 163 16.09 11.46 -2.92
N PHE A 164 15.74 10.27 -2.44
CA PHE A 164 16.54 9.59 -1.42
C PHE A 164 16.79 8.11 -1.68
N THR A 165 17.83 7.60 -1.04
CA THR A 165 18.10 6.16 -0.93
C THR A 165 18.15 5.74 0.53
N ILE A 166 17.77 4.50 0.77
CA ILE A 166 17.90 3.77 2.02
C ILE A 166 18.37 2.35 1.69
N PRO A 167 19.04 1.64 2.61
CA PRO A 167 19.41 0.24 2.40
C PRO A 167 18.17 -0.58 2.02
N ASN A 168 18.23 -1.24 0.87
CA ASN A 168 17.12 -2.02 0.34
C ASN A 168 17.59 -3.37 -0.21
N ASP A 169 17.36 -4.42 0.56
CA ASP A 169 17.39 -5.79 0.03
C ASP A 169 15.97 -6.09 -0.44
N PHE A 170 15.80 -6.45 -1.73
CA PHE A 170 14.49 -6.78 -2.29
C PHE A 170 14.27 -8.30 -2.29
N PRO A 171 13.05 -8.80 -2.00
CA PRO A 171 11.82 -8.07 -1.68
C PRO A 171 11.90 -7.27 -0.37
N PHE A 172 11.32 -6.07 -0.39
CA PHE A 172 11.22 -5.24 0.83
C PHE A 172 10.40 -6.02 1.88
N PRO A 173 10.79 -6.02 3.15
CA PRO A 173 9.92 -6.46 4.23
C PRO A 173 8.60 -5.69 4.22
N ASP A 174 7.51 -6.29 4.66
CA ASP A 174 6.21 -5.59 4.67
C ASP A 174 6.18 -4.41 5.64
N ARG A 175 6.91 -4.51 6.76
CA ARG A 175 6.87 -3.54 7.86
C ARG A 175 8.23 -2.92 8.16
N THR A 176 8.18 -1.65 8.52
CA THR A 176 9.31 -0.89 9.03
C THR A 176 9.50 -1.25 10.49
N GLU A 177 10.70 -1.71 10.82
CA GLU A 177 11.02 -2.22 12.16
C GLU A 177 12.16 -1.42 12.78
N PRO A 178 12.03 -1.04 14.06
CA PRO A 178 13.12 -0.40 14.77
C PRO A 178 14.21 -1.44 15.10
N ARG A 179 15.44 -1.11 14.75
CA ARG A 179 16.66 -1.83 15.16
C ARG A 179 17.16 -1.36 16.52
N ALA A 180 17.05 -0.06 16.77
CA ALA A 180 17.38 0.57 18.04
C ALA A 180 16.38 1.68 18.36
N LYS A 181 16.22 2.00 19.65
CA LYS A 181 15.39 3.12 20.14
C LYS A 181 16.17 3.91 21.18
N ILE A 182 15.81 5.18 21.35
CA ILE A 182 16.28 5.98 22.48
C ILE A 182 15.24 5.87 23.60
N VAL A 183 15.65 5.35 24.76
CA VAL A 183 14.84 5.23 25.97
C VAL A 183 15.58 5.92 27.10
N ASN A 184 14.97 6.93 27.72
CA ASN A 184 15.61 7.74 28.77
C ASN A 184 16.99 8.31 28.37
N GLY A 185 17.13 8.74 27.12
CA GLY A 185 18.39 9.28 26.58
C GLY A 185 19.47 8.24 26.27
N GLN A 186 19.18 6.94 26.42
CA GLN A 186 20.12 5.87 26.11
C GLN A 186 19.63 5.00 24.95
N VAL A 187 20.57 4.55 24.12
CA VAL A 187 20.28 3.64 23.01
C VAL A 187 19.99 2.24 23.55
N THR A 188 18.79 1.75 23.27
CA THR A 188 18.36 0.38 23.54
C THR A 188 18.26 -0.38 22.22
N PHE A 189 18.97 -1.50 22.11
CA PHE A 189 18.96 -2.34 20.92
C PHE A 189 17.79 -3.34 20.96
N ILE A 190 17.01 -3.37 19.88
CA ILE A 190 15.93 -4.34 19.67
C ILE A 190 16.45 -5.52 18.83
N LYS A 191 17.32 -5.22 17.86
CA LYS A 191 18.02 -6.19 17.01
C LYS A 191 19.54 -5.98 17.13
N PRO A 192 20.38 -6.93 16.65
CA PRO A 192 21.82 -6.74 16.63
C PRO A 192 22.22 -5.40 15.99
N ALA A 193 23.18 -4.70 16.60
CA ALA A 193 23.62 -3.41 16.13
C ALA A 193 24.23 -3.50 14.72
N ARG A 194 23.87 -2.56 13.85
CA ARG A 194 24.42 -2.42 12.49
C ARG A 194 24.92 -0.98 12.33
N TYR A 195 26.10 -0.84 11.74
CA TYR A 195 26.74 0.46 11.54
C TYR A 195 27.13 0.67 10.08
N HIS A 196 26.89 1.87 9.57
CA HIS A 196 27.46 2.35 8.32
C HIS A 196 28.53 3.42 8.61
N ASN A 197 29.16 3.96 7.57
CA ASN A 197 30.13 5.04 7.73
C ASN A 197 29.45 6.40 7.54
N SER A 198 29.59 7.28 8.52
CA SER A 198 29.19 8.69 8.47
C SER A 198 29.99 9.48 7.44
N GLY A 199 29.57 10.71 7.12
CA GLY A 199 30.29 11.61 6.21
C GLY A 199 31.72 11.96 6.65
N ASP A 200 31.98 11.97 7.95
CA ASP A 200 33.29 12.23 8.57
C ASP A 200 34.15 10.96 8.73
N GLY A 201 33.62 9.79 8.35
CA GLY A 201 34.30 8.49 8.49
C GLY A 201 34.07 7.78 9.83
N THR A 202 33.32 8.37 10.76
CA THR A 202 32.89 7.70 11.99
C THR A 202 31.83 6.64 11.71
N LYS A 203 31.55 5.77 12.70
CA LYS A 203 30.47 4.78 12.59
C LYS A 203 29.13 5.43 12.90
N CYS A 204 28.16 5.25 12.01
CA CYS A 204 26.79 5.70 12.17
C CYS A 204 25.87 4.52 12.47
N LEU A 205 25.14 4.56 13.58
CA LEU A 205 24.22 3.50 13.98
C LEU A 205 22.98 3.48 13.08
N VAL A 206 22.55 2.31 12.63
CA VAL A 206 21.25 2.12 11.98
C VAL A 206 20.16 1.95 13.05
N TYR A 207 19.18 2.86 13.04
CA TYR A 207 18.03 2.84 13.94
C TYR A 207 16.83 2.10 13.35
N THR A 208 16.69 2.11 12.03
CA THR A 208 15.48 1.62 11.34
C THR A 208 15.86 0.67 10.20
N ASP A 209 15.20 -0.48 10.17
CA ASP A 209 15.10 -1.31 8.96
C ASP A 209 13.77 -0.99 8.28
N TYR A 210 13.80 -0.50 7.04
CA TYR A 210 12.58 -0.07 6.35
C TYR A 210 11.80 -1.21 5.72
N GLY A 211 10.48 -1.11 5.80
CA GLY A 211 9.52 -1.96 5.09
C GLY A 211 8.70 -1.19 4.06
N ALA A 212 7.80 -1.89 3.37
CA ALA A 212 6.92 -1.34 2.35
C ALA A 212 5.89 -0.33 2.90
N ASP A 213 5.56 -0.44 4.19
CA ASP A 213 4.72 0.50 4.96
C ASP A 213 5.28 1.94 5.05
N ILE A 214 6.56 2.18 4.70
CA ILE A 214 7.11 3.53 4.59
C ILE A 214 6.29 4.42 3.64
N SER A 215 5.70 3.84 2.58
CA SER A 215 4.84 4.56 1.64
C SER A 215 3.61 5.15 2.33
N ASP A 216 3.02 4.41 3.27
CA ASP A 216 1.85 4.84 4.03
C ASP A 216 2.20 5.93 5.05
N MET A 217 3.32 5.78 5.75
CA MET A 217 3.84 6.79 6.66
C MET A 217 4.10 8.12 5.94
N LEU A 218 4.80 8.08 4.80
CA LEU A 218 5.08 9.30 4.04
C LEU A 218 3.80 9.94 3.46
N ARG A 219 2.83 9.11 3.09
CA ARG A 219 1.51 9.58 2.65
C ARG A 219 0.72 10.24 3.79
N SER A 220 0.83 9.73 5.01
CA SER A 220 0.13 10.27 6.18
C SER A 220 0.64 11.68 6.53
N LEU A 221 1.94 11.93 6.32
CA LEU A 221 2.63 13.21 6.55
C LEU A 221 2.39 14.25 5.44
N GLY A 222 1.62 13.93 4.40
CA GLY A 222 1.33 14.85 3.29
C GLY A 222 2.24 14.69 2.06
N GLY A 223 3.05 13.64 2.04
CA GLY A 223 3.88 13.27 0.90
C GLY A 223 3.21 12.31 -0.09
N ARG A 224 3.82 12.15 -1.26
CA ARG A 224 3.56 11.04 -2.19
C ARG A 224 4.88 10.37 -2.51
N LEU A 225 4.99 9.09 -2.17
CA LEU A 225 6.17 8.28 -2.46
C LEU A 225 6.02 7.57 -3.83
N ALA A 226 7.05 7.67 -4.66
CA ALA A 226 7.28 6.78 -5.79
C ALA A 226 8.60 6.03 -5.59
N VAL A 227 8.65 4.76 -5.98
CA VAL A 227 9.87 3.94 -5.93
C VAL A 227 10.32 3.67 -7.35
N VAL A 228 11.50 4.16 -7.70
CA VAL A 228 12.10 3.99 -9.02
C VAL A 228 13.17 2.92 -8.94
N ARG A 229 13.02 1.88 -9.77
CA ARG A 229 14.00 0.81 -9.95
C ARG A 229 14.36 0.75 -11.42
N ARG A 230 15.65 0.79 -11.73
CA ARG A 230 16.12 0.67 -13.10
C ARG A 230 16.76 -0.69 -13.29
N SER A 231 16.23 -1.47 -14.24
CA SER A 231 16.77 -2.78 -14.56
C SER A 231 18.11 -2.63 -15.27
N ILE A 232 19.14 -3.30 -14.77
CA ILE A 232 20.31 -3.67 -15.57
C ILE A 232 20.08 -5.06 -16.19
N ALA A 233 20.84 -5.43 -17.22
CA ALA A 233 20.68 -6.68 -17.96
C ALA A 233 20.95 -7.99 -17.17
N HIS A 234 21.05 -7.93 -15.83
CA HIS A 234 21.30 -9.07 -14.95
C HIS A 234 20.09 -9.32 -14.03
N ASN A 235 19.69 -10.59 -13.92
CA ASN A 235 18.59 -11.04 -13.08
C ASN A 235 19.14 -11.70 -11.80
N PRO A 236 18.64 -11.39 -10.59
CA PRO A 236 17.69 -10.32 -10.27
C PRO A 236 18.34 -8.95 -10.15
N SER A 237 17.85 -7.97 -10.93
CA SER A 237 18.26 -6.56 -10.92
C SER A 237 17.69 -5.76 -9.74
N TYR A 238 17.08 -6.42 -8.76
CA TYR A 238 16.15 -5.79 -7.82
C TYR A 238 16.77 -5.17 -6.56
N THR A 239 18.11 -5.12 -6.42
CA THR A 239 18.79 -4.70 -5.17
C THR A 239 19.11 -3.20 -5.08
N ASN A 240 18.69 -2.38 -6.05
CA ASN A 240 18.88 -0.93 -6.00
C ASN A 240 17.58 -0.19 -6.33
N ALA A 241 17.06 0.55 -5.34
CA ALA A 241 15.90 1.42 -5.49
C ALA A 241 16.23 2.87 -5.08
N THR A 242 15.70 3.82 -5.83
CA THR A 242 15.67 5.24 -5.48
C THR A 242 14.23 5.66 -5.17
N PHE A 243 14.05 6.45 -4.12
CA PHE A 243 12.76 6.91 -3.64
C PHE A 243 12.55 8.38 -3.99
N VAL A 244 11.35 8.72 -4.44
CA VAL A 244 10.94 10.09 -4.74
C VAL A 244 9.73 10.43 -3.88
N LEU A 245 9.97 11.23 -2.84
CA LEU A 245 8.93 11.77 -1.97
C LEU A 245 8.55 13.17 -2.43
N ARG A 246 7.31 13.38 -2.89
CA ARG A 246 6.83 14.69 -3.31
C ARG A 246 5.89 15.32 -2.28
N LYS A 247 6.09 16.60 -1.95
CA LYS A 247 5.11 17.36 -1.15
C LYS A 247 3.88 17.68 -2.01
N ILE A 248 2.69 17.34 -1.52
CA ILE A 248 1.45 17.64 -2.22
C ILE A 248 0.95 19.04 -1.81
N VAL A 249 0.66 19.89 -2.79
CA VAL A 249 0.07 21.22 -2.57
C VAL A 249 -1.34 21.06 -2.00
N SER A 250 -1.57 21.43 -0.74
CA SER A 250 -2.93 21.70 -0.28
C SER A 250 -3.43 22.98 -0.93
N ALA A 251 -4.40 22.87 -1.84
CA ALA A 251 -5.11 24.03 -2.36
C ALA A 251 -5.80 24.77 -1.20
N GLY A 252 -5.27 25.95 -0.87
CA GLY A 252 -5.93 26.92 0.00
C GLY A 252 -5.41 26.94 1.43
N ALA A 253 -4.58 27.94 1.72
CA ALA A 253 -4.40 28.47 3.07
C ALA A 253 -5.78 28.71 3.72
N ARG A 254 -6.02 28.10 4.89
CA ARG A 254 -6.92 28.64 5.90
C ARG A 254 -6.12 28.87 7.18
N ARG A 255 -5.70 30.13 7.39
CA ARG A 255 -5.34 30.69 8.71
C ARG A 255 -6.63 31.20 9.39
N PRO A 256 -6.62 31.57 10.69
CA PRO A 256 -6.24 30.82 11.89
C PRO A 256 -7.46 30.68 12.85
N VAL A 257 -7.24 29.97 13.95
CA VAL A 257 -8.15 29.77 15.09
C VAL A 257 -8.72 31.11 15.63
N SER A 258 -10.04 31.29 15.62
CA SER A 258 -10.76 32.11 16.62
C SER A 258 -12.28 31.90 16.52
N HIS A 259 -12.95 31.99 17.68
CA HIS A 259 -14.38 31.84 17.97
C HIS A 259 -14.88 30.47 18.45
N LEU A 260 -14.47 30.10 19.67
CA LEU A 260 -15.42 29.65 20.70
C LEU A 260 -15.06 30.35 22.02
N GLY A 261 -16.04 31.01 22.64
CA GLY A 261 -15.99 31.40 24.05
C GLY A 261 -15.73 32.88 24.35
N GLN A 262 -16.79 33.68 24.40
CA GLN A 262 -16.82 34.92 25.18
C GLN A 262 -16.95 34.61 26.68
N SER A 263 -16.19 35.33 27.52
CA SER A 263 -16.59 36.00 28.80
C SER A 263 -15.47 36.04 29.84
N PRO A 264 -15.49 36.97 30.82
CA PRO A 264 -15.61 38.41 30.71
C PRO A 264 -14.42 39.14 31.37
N ALA A 265 -14.40 40.47 31.20
CA ALA A 265 -13.39 41.45 31.59
C ALA A 265 -12.79 41.32 33.00
N LEU A 266 -11.46 41.52 33.10
CA LEU A 266 -10.81 42.18 34.24
C LEU A 266 -9.70 43.12 33.74
N LYS A 267 -9.62 44.29 34.39
CA LYS A 267 -8.96 45.53 33.96
C LYS A 267 -7.43 45.51 34.18
N HIS A 268 -6.75 46.35 33.41
CA HIS A 268 -5.37 46.83 33.53
C HIS A 268 -4.88 47.09 34.97
N GLN A 269 -3.60 46.76 35.25
CA GLN A 269 -2.50 47.75 35.28
C GLN A 269 -1.10 47.08 35.34
N PRO A 270 -0.01 47.77 34.89
CA PRO A 270 1.31 47.19 34.62
C PRO A 270 2.36 47.53 35.69
N GLN A 271 3.40 46.69 35.85
CA GLN A 271 4.78 47.08 36.21
C GLN A 271 5.77 45.89 36.11
N ASN A 272 6.87 46.09 35.37
CA ASN A 272 8.09 45.24 35.26
C ASN A 272 9.13 45.62 36.34
N PRO A 273 10.33 44.99 36.43
CA PRO A 273 10.78 43.59 36.29
C PRO A 273 11.52 43.14 37.59
N ASP A 274 11.97 41.90 37.84
CA ASP A 274 13.15 41.18 37.30
C ASP A 274 13.35 39.87 38.15
N PRO A 275 14.34 38.97 37.91
CA PRO A 275 14.09 37.55 37.64
C PRO A 275 14.62 36.59 38.71
N ALA A 276 13.95 35.44 38.92
CA ALA A 276 14.58 34.26 39.51
C ALA A 276 13.78 32.98 39.24
N PHE A 277 14.53 31.97 38.82
CA PHE A 277 14.17 30.57 38.62
C PHE A 277 13.20 29.99 39.68
N ALA A 278 12.15 29.30 39.24
CA ALA A 278 11.93 27.87 39.52
C ALA A 278 10.53 27.37 39.07
N LYS A 279 10.56 26.29 38.28
CA LYS A 279 9.63 25.15 38.26
C LYS A 279 8.11 25.42 38.18
N SER A 280 7.57 25.26 36.97
CA SER A 280 6.22 24.74 36.74
C SER A 280 6.27 23.97 35.41
N GLY A 281 6.16 22.66 35.41
CA GLY A 281 4.84 22.03 35.30
C GLY A 281 4.48 21.95 33.82
N VAL A 282 4.97 20.92 33.14
CA VAL A 282 4.64 20.63 31.74
C VAL A 282 3.14 20.31 31.71
N ASN A 283 2.33 21.23 31.19
CA ASN A 283 0.97 20.90 30.78
C ASN A 283 1.09 20.10 29.49
N GLU A 284 0.78 18.81 29.58
CA GLU A 284 0.54 17.92 28.46
C GLU A 284 -0.52 18.54 27.54
N ILE A 285 -0.12 18.93 26.34
CA ILE A 285 -1.05 19.25 25.26
C ILE A 285 -1.52 17.90 24.72
N SER A 286 -2.69 17.46 25.21
CA SER A 286 -3.43 16.33 24.65
C SER A 286 -3.75 16.60 23.18
N SER A 287 -3.06 15.91 22.29
CA SER A 287 -3.42 15.76 20.88
C SER A 287 -4.63 14.82 20.80
N GLN A 288 -5.84 15.36 20.91
CA GLN A 288 -7.02 14.53 20.66
C GLN A 288 -7.04 14.13 19.18
N ALA A 289 -6.78 12.85 18.93
CA ALA A 289 -7.01 12.21 17.65
C ALA A 289 -8.44 12.51 17.17
N PRO A 290 -8.68 12.68 15.85
CA PRO A 290 -10.03 12.90 15.34
C PRO A 290 -10.95 11.78 15.84
N GLU A 291 -12.08 12.17 16.43
CA GLU A 291 -13.06 11.23 16.98
C GLU A 291 -13.50 10.28 15.87
N LEU A 292 -13.28 8.98 16.04
CA LEU A 292 -13.63 7.95 15.06
C LEU A 292 -15.15 7.87 14.94
N GLU A 293 -15.68 7.66 13.74
CA GLU A 293 -17.11 7.60 13.49
C GLU A 293 -17.43 6.69 12.30
N CYS A 294 -18.31 5.71 12.50
CA CYS A 294 -18.78 4.83 11.45
C CYS A 294 -19.76 5.58 10.52
N PRO A 295 -19.47 5.74 9.22
CA PRO A 295 -20.28 6.55 8.32
C PRO A 295 -21.67 5.93 8.05
N ILE A 296 -21.84 4.64 8.33
CA ILE A 296 -23.11 3.92 8.16
C ILE A 296 -24.10 4.28 9.29
N CYS A 297 -23.63 4.23 10.54
CA CYS A 297 -24.49 4.24 11.73
C CYS A 297 -24.13 5.27 12.81
N GLN A 298 -23.12 6.09 12.54
CA GLN A 298 -22.58 7.14 13.42
C GLN A 298 -22.04 6.63 14.76
N GLY A 299 -21.72 5.33 14.85
CA GLY A 299 -21.10 4.75 16.04
C GLY A 299 -19.62 5.10 16.12
N THR A 300 -19.13 5.41 17.31
CA THR A 300 -17.74 5.86 17.54
C THR A 300 -16.81 4.75 18.06
N GLU A 301 -17.37 3.59 18.41
CA GLU A 301 -16.64 2.45 18.93
C GLU A 301 -16.38 1.37 17.89
N PHE A 302 -15.17 0.81 17.93
CA PHE A 302 -14.68 -0.21 17.01
C PHE A 302 -13.96 -1.32 17.78
N GLU A 303 -14.00 -2.52 17.25
CA GLU A 303 -13.36 -3.71 17.82
C GLU A 303 -12.49 -4.42 16.78
N ALA A 304 -11.52 -5.19 17.28
CA ALA A 304 -10.69 -6.02 16.43
C ALA A 304 -11.52 -7.11 15.72
N PHE A 305 -11.20 -7.40 14.47
CA PHE A 305 -11.86 -8.45 13.70
C PHE A 305 -10.91 -9.07 12.68
N ASN A 306 -10.84 -10.40 12.65
CA ASN A 306 -9.90 -11.17 11.81
C ASN A 306 -8.45 -10.68 11.92
N GLY A 307 -7.97 -10.49 13.15
CA GLY A 307 -6.58 -10.07 13.43
C GLY A 307 -6.26 -8.60 13.10
N ARG A 308 -7.27 -7.77 12.80
CA ARG A 308 -7.10 -6.35 12.45
C ARG A 308 -7.80 -5.47 13.47
N ASP A 309 -7.07 -4.53 14.05
CA ASP A 309 -7.56 -3.62 15.07
C ASP A 309 -8.58 -2.62 14.50
N ASN A 310 -9.61 -2.29 15.28
CA ASN A 310 -10.69 -1.37 14.92
C ASN A 310 -11.42 -1.71 13.59
N ALA A 311 -11.29 -2.94 13.11
CA ALA A 311 -11.80 -3.34 11.83
C ALA A 311 -13.33 -3.32 11.76
N ARG A 312 -14.01 -3.65 12.86
CA ARG A 312 -15.47 -3.81 12.90
C ARG A 312 -16.12 -2.77 13.83
N CYS A 313 -17.15 -2.08 13.34
CA CYS A 313 -17.95 -1.20 14.19
C CYS A 313 -18.76 -2.03 15.20
N THR A 314 -18.75 -1.65 16.48
CA THR A 314 -19.45 -2.40 17.54
C THR A 314 -20.98 -2.34 17.37
N LYS A 315 -21.51 -1.22 16.85
CA LYS A 315 -22.95 -0.96 16.67
C LYS A 315 -23.57 -1.64 15.45
N CYS A 316 -23.04 -1.36 14.25
CA CYS A 316 -23.64 -1.88 13.00
C CYS A 316 -22.94 -3.13 12.45
N ARG A 317 -21.82 -3.55 13.04
CA ARG A 317 -20.99 -4.69 12.62
C ARG A 317 -20.35 -4.53 11.23
N GLY A 318 -20.49 -3.37 10.60
CA GLY A 318 -19.85 -3.07 9.32
C GLY A 318 -18.33 -3.02 9.46
N VAL A 319 -17.64 -3.66 8.52
CA VAL A 319 -16.18 -3.61 8.41
C VAL A 319 -15.74 -2.55 7.40
N GLU A 320 -14.43 -2.37 7.21
CA GLU A 320 -13.83 -1.28 6.44
C GLU A 320 -14.44 -1.13 5.05
N ARG A 321 -14.54 -2.23 4.30
CA ARG A 321 -15.08 -2.23 2.93
C ARG A 321 -16.56 -1.84 2.88
N ASN A 322 -17.36 -2.20 3.88
CA ASN A 322 -18.77 -1.78 3.94
C ASN A 322 -18.88 -0.28 4.22
N ARG A 323 -18.03 0.23 5.12
CA ARG A 323 -17.95 1.67 5.41
C ARG A 323 -17.53 2.44 4.16
N LEU A 324 -16.52 1.95 3.44
CA LEU A 324 -16.06 2.58 2.22
C LEU A 324 -17.09 2.51 1.08
N MET A 325 -17.79 1.38 0.94
CA MET A 325 -18.87 1.22 -0.04
C MET A 325 -20.01 2.21 0.26
N TRP A 326 -20.42 2.35 1.52
CA TRP A 326 -21.42 3.35 1.93
C TRP A 326 -20.97 4.78 1.61
N MET A 327 -19.75 5.14 2.00
CA MET A 327 -19.20 6.47 1.72
C MET A 327 -19.20 6.77 0.22
N THR A 328 -18.75 5.81 -0.59
CA THR A 328 -18.69 5.93 -2.05
C THR A 328 -20.08 6.11 -2.64
N LEU A 329 -21.05 5.33 -2.17
CA LEU A 329 -22.43 5.45 -2.61
C LEU A 329 -23.02 6.83 -2.29
N ASP A 330 -22.81 7.31 -1.06
CA ASP A 330 -23.26 8.63 -0.61
C ASP A 330 -22.61 9.77 -1.44
N ARG A 331 -21.32 9.64 -1.75
CA ARG A 331 -20.56 10.66 -2.49
C ARG A 331 -20.87 10.73 -3.98
N LEU A 332 -20.93 9.59 -4.66
CA LEU A 332 -21.20 9.55 -6.10
C LEU A 332 -22.67 9.90 -6.39
N GLY A 333 -23.53 9.84 -5.38
CA GLY A 333 -24.95 10.07 -5.55
C GLY A 333 -25.60 8.95 -6.37
N GLY A 334 -26.75 9.23 -6.96
CA GLY A 334 -27.52 8.25 -7.75
C GLY A 334 -28.39 7.31 -6.90
N PHE A 335 -28.16 7.27 -5.58
CA PHE A 335 -29.12 6.70 -4.65
C PHE A 335 -30.22 7.72 -4.31
N GLN A 336 -31.48 7.32 -4.52
CA GLN A 336 -32.67 8.09 -4.16
C GLN A 336 -33.59 7.17 -3.35
N PRO A 337 -34.29 7.69 -2.32
CA PRO A 337 -35.28 6.89 -1.60
C PRO A 337 -36.26 6.20 -2.56
N GLY A 338 -36.56 4.93 -2.29
CA GLY A 338 -37.48 4.12 -3.10
C GLY A 338 -36.87 3.46 -4.36
N LYS A 339 -35.55 3.56 -4.59
CA LYS A 339 -34.87 2.80 -5.66
C LYS A 339 -34.92 1.30 -5.38
N ARG A 340 -35.04 0.48 -6.45
CA ARG A 340 -35.07 -0.99 -6.38
C ARG A 340 -33.65 -1.53 -6.21
N ILE A 341 -33.37 -2.17 -5.08
CA ILE A 341 -32.02 -2.61 -4.72
C ILE A 341 -31.98 -4.13 -4.60
N LEU A 342 -31.02 -4.75 -5.28
CA LEU A 342 -30.60 -6.12 -5.03
C LEU A 342 -29.29 -6.10 -4.23
N HIS A 343 -29.32 -6.61 -3.00
CA HIS A 343 -28.14 -6.73 -2.15
C HIS A 343 -27.82 -8.21 -1.91
N LEU A 344 -26.72 -8.69 -2.50
CA LEU A 344 -26.31 -10.09 -2.39
C LEU A 344 -25.40 -10.28 -1.18
N ALA A 345 -25.65 -11.34 -0.41
CA ALA A 345 -24.98 -11.66 0.85
C ALA A 345 -24.91 -10.45 1.82
N PRO A 346 -26.05 -9.85 2.19
CA PRO A 346 -26.07 -8.54 2.78
C PRO A 346 -25.50 -8.48 4.20
N GLU A 347 -24.53 -7.60 4.45
CA GLU A 347 -24.14 -7.29 5.82
C GLU A 347 -25.18 -6.43 6.54
N LEU A 348 -25.24 -6.60 7.87
CA LEU A 348 -26.24 -5.98 8.72
C LEU A 348 -26.29 -4.44 8.62
N GLY A 349 -25.13 -3.79 8.55
CA GLY A 349 -25.00 -2.34 8.56
C GLY A 349 -25.62 -1.68 7.32
N LEU A 350 -25.18 -2.07 6.12
CA LEU A 350 -25.74 -1.56 4.87
C LEU A 350 -27.18 -2.02 4.67
N ALA A 351 -27.52 -3.27 5.02
CA ALA A 351 -28.88 -3.76 4.87
C ALA A 351 -29.90 -2.90 5.62
N ARG A 352 -29.60 -2.52 6.87
CA ARG A 352 -30.46 -1.60 7.65
C ARG A 352 -30.63 -0.27 6.95
N LYS A 353 -29.52 0.37 6.59
CA LYS A 353 -29.51 1.69 5.97
C LYS A 353 -30.28 1.72 4.65
N LEU A 354 -30.08 0.71 3.81
CA LEU A 354 -30.73 0.59 2.51
C LEU A 354 -32.21 0.19 2.64
N THR A 355 -32.57 -0.62 3.63
CA THR A 355 -33.99 -0.91 3.94
C THR A 355 -34.71 0.35 4.43
N GLU A 356 -34.09 1.16 5.29
CA GLU A 356 -34.65 2.44 5.76
C GLU A 356 -34.92 3.40 4.61
N LEU A 357 -34.05 3.40 3.58
CA LEU A 357 -34.14 4.34 2.47
C LEU A 357 -35.04 3.86 1.32
N SER A 358 -35.10 2.55 1.07
CA SER A 358 -35.86 1.98 -0.05
C SER A 358 -37.12 1.19 0.34
N GLY A 359 -37.34 0.92 1.63
CA GLY A 359 -38.50 0.17 2.12
C GLY A 359 -38.66 -1.18 1.40
N GLU A 360 -39.86 -1.46 0.90
CA GLU A 360 -40.20 -2.69 0.16
C GLU A 360 -39.42 -2.87 -1.16
N ALA A 361 -38.79 -1.81 -1.69
CA ALA A 361 -37.99 -1.88 -2.90
C ALA A 361 -36.56 -2.44 -2.63
N TYR A 362 -36.18 -2.61 -1.36
CA TYR A 362 -34.94 -3.30 -0.98
C TYR A 362 -35.16 -4.81 -0.93
N GLN A 363 -34.31 -5.57 -1.63
CA GLN A 363 -34.30 -7.03 -1.62
C GLN A 363 -32.90 -7.54 -1.27
N GLY A 364 -32.77 -8.13 -0.08
CA GLY A 364 -31.61 -8.96 0.26
C GLY A 364 -31.71 -10.31 -0.43
N ALA A 365 -30.61 -10.88 -0.88
CA ALA A 365 -30.59 -12.23 -1.45
C ALA A 365 -29.32 -13.00 -1.10
N ASP A 366 -29.46 -14.30 -0.93
CA ASP A 366 -28.35 -15.21 -0.62
C ASP A 366 -28.72 -16.63 -1.07
N LEU A 367 -27.72 -17.50 -1.27
CA LEU A 367 -27.94 -18.92 -1.49
C LEU A 367 -28.42 -19.61 -0.19
N ASP A 368 -27.86 -19.21 0.95
CA ASP A 368 -28.16 -19.76 2.28
C ASP A 368 -28.89 -18.73 3.16
N VAL A 369 -30.15 -18.48 2.80
CA VAL A 369 -31.01 -17.51 3.50
C VAL A 369 -31.25 -17.85 4.97
N GLU A 370 -31.13 -19.11 5.36
CA GLU A 370 -31.37 -19.57 6.74
C GLU A 370 -30.27 -19.08 7.71
N ARG A 371 -29.11 -18.66 7.20
CA ARG A 371 -28.05 -18.01 8.01
C ARG A 371 -28.51 -16.67 8.59
N TYR A 372 -29.51 -16.04 7.98
CA TYR A 372 -29.98 -14.71 8.36
C TYR A 372 -31.06 -14.80 9.44
N LYS A 373 -30.65 -14.64 10.70
CA LYS A 373 -31.58 -14.62 11.85
C LYS A 373 -32.42 -13.33 11.95
N SER A 374 -32.15 -12.36 11.09
CA SER A 374 -32.79 -11.06 11.12
C SER A 374 -34.20 -11.12 10.50
N LYS A 375 -35.22 -10.72 11.26
CA LYS A 375 -36.60 -10.62 10.77
C LYS A 375 -36.90 -9.33 10.00
N PHE A 376 -36.01 -8.34 10.06
CA PHE A 376 -36.26 -7.03 9.43
C PHE A 376 -35.71 -6.96 7.99
N ILE A 377 -34.84 -7.90 7.59
CA ILE A 377 -34.28 -7.97 6.25
C ILE A 377 -35.10 -9.00 5.47
N LYS A 378 -35.76 -8.57 4.40
CA LYS A 378 -36.40 -9.49 3.48
C LYS A 378 -35.32 -10.20 2.66
N MET A 379 -35.17 -11.50 2.90
CA MET A 379 -34.23 -12.35 2.18
C MET A 379 -34.95 -13.16 1.10
N ARG A 380 -34.39 -13.19 -0.11
CA ARG A 380 -34.78 -14.08 -1.20
C ARG A 380 -33.69 -15.13 -1.38
N LYS A 381 -34.07 -16.39 -1.48
CA LYS A 381 -33.12 -17.42 -1.93
C LYS A 381 -32.81 -17.17 -3.40
N LEU A 382 -31.53 -17.05 -3.73
CA LEU A 382 -31.07 -16.78 -5.09
C LEU A 382 -29.73 -17.47 -5.34
N ASP A 383 -29.72 -18.44 -6.25
CA ASP A 383 -28.50 -19.02 -6.79
C ASP A 383 -28.05 -18.22 -8.03
N LEU A 384 -26.87 -17.62 -7.95
CA LEU A 384 -26.34 -16.77 -9.02
C LEU A 384 -26.02 -17.54 -10.30
N CYS A 385 -25.80 -18.85 -10.23
CA CYS A 385 -25.48 -19.68 -11.38
C CYS A 385 -26.72 -20.11 -12.18
N THR A 386 -27.90 -20.17 -11.56
CA THR A 386 -29.10 -20.72 -12.19
C THR A 386 -30.26 -19.73 -12.27
N ASP A 387 -30.42 -18.85 -11.29
CA ASP A 387 -31.68 -18.13 -11.08
C ASP A 387 -31.68 -16.73 -11.70
N LEU A 388 -30.51 -16.18 -12.05
CA LEU A 388 -30.43 -14.83 -12.62
C LEU A 388 -31.21 -14.69 -13.93
N GLY A 389 -31.23 -15.75 -14.74
CA GLY A 389 -31.97 -15.79 -16.02
C GLY A 389 -33.50 -15.65 -15.87
N GLU A 390 -34.04 -15.95 -14.69
CA GLU A 390 -35.47 -15.83 -14.39
C GLU A 390 -35.86 -14.39 -14.00
N ILE A 391 -34.88 -13.53 -13.70
CA ILE A 391 -35.11 -12.14 -13.35
C ILE A 391 -35.24 -11.33 -14.66
N PRO A 392 -36.33 -10.56 -14.85
CA PRO A 392 -36.49 -9.72 -16.03
C PRO A 392 -35.39 -8.65 -16.19
N ASP A 393 -35.13 -8.23 -17.41
CA ASP A 393 -34.23 -7.11 -17.72
C ASP A 393 -34.62 -5.85 -16.91
N ALA A 394 -33.62 -5.04 -16.54
CA ALA A 394 -33.84 -3.75 -15.87
C ALA A 394 -34.72 -3.80 -14.59
N SER A 395 -34.70 -4.93 -13.89
CA SER A 395 -35.44 -5.16 -12.64
C SER A 395 -34.92 -4.34 -11.45
N TYR A 396 -33.64 -3.98 -11.42
CA TYR A 396 -33.02 -3.28 -10.29
C TYR A 396 -32.35 -1.98 -10.73
N ASP A 397 -32.44 -0.96 -9.89
CA ASP A 397 -31.73 0.30 -10.09
C ASP A 397 -30.34 0.26 -9.44
N MET A 398 -30.13 -0.66 -8.50
CA MET A 398 -28.85 -0.90 -7.85
C MET A 398 -28.61 -2.37 -7.57
N ILE A 399 -27.39 -2.83 -7.83
CA ILE A 399 -26.88 -4.12 -7.39
C ILE A 399 -25.66 -3.88 -6.53
N LEU A 400 -25.62 -4.45 -5.32
CA LEU A 400 -24.43 -4.43 -4.49
C LEU A 400 -24.10 -5.81 -3.92
N HIS A 401 -22.81 -6.10 -3.84
CA HIS A 401 -22.31 -7.31 -3.18
C HIS A 401 -20.86 -7.17 -2.75
N SER A 402 -20.52 -7.75 -1.61
CA SER A 402 -19.16 -7.75 -1.08
C SER A 402 -18.77 -9.18 -0.75
N HIS A 403 -17.67 -9.67 -1.34
CA HIS A 403 -17.16 -11.02 -1.08
C HIS A 403 -18.19 -12.11 -1.41
N VAL A 404 -18.66 -12.11 -2.67
CA VAL A 404 -19.65 -13.07 -3.18
C VAL A 404 -19.10 -13.86 -4.37
N LEU A 405 -18.44 -13.17 -5.31
CA LEU A 405 -18.03 -13.78 -6.58
C LEU A 405 -16.98 -14.87 -6.40
N GLU A 406 -16.23 -14.90 -5.31
CA GLU A 406 -15.24 -15.92 -5.01
C GLU A 406 -15.86 -17.28 -4.65
N HIS A 407 -17.13 -17.30 -4.24
CA HIS A 407 -17.84 -18.51 -3.82
C HIS A 407 -18.59 -19.21 -4.97
N VAL A 408 -18.75 -18.53 -6.10
CA VAL A 408 -19.68 -18.96 -7.16
C VAL A 408 -19.12 -20.16 -7.95
N PRO A 409 -19.77 -21.33 -7.99
CA PRO A 409 -19.24 -22.54 -8.65
C PRO A 409 -19.45 -22.54 -10.18
N CYS A 410 -19.53 -21.38 -10.82
CA CYS A 410 -19.70 -21.23 -12.26
C CYS A 410 -18.95 -20.00 -12.79
N ASN A 411 -19.03 -19.76 -14.10
CA ASN A 411 -18.31 -18.67 -14.76
C ASN A 411 -18.79 -17.29 -14.28
N VAL A 412 -17.88 -16.54 -13.65
CA VAL A 412 -18.16 -15.20 -13.10
C VAL A 412 -18.45 -14.14 -14.16
N GLU A 413 -17.92 -14.27 -15.38
CA GLU A 413 -18.25 -13.35 -16.47
C GLU A 413 -19.73 -13.48 -16.86
N THR A 414 -20.25 -14.70 -16.95
CA THR A 414 -21.67 -14.94 -17.24
C THR A 414 -22.56 -14.34 -16.15
N VAL A 415 -22.19 -14.55 -14.88
CA VAL A 415 -22.90 -14.00 -13.72
C VAL A 415 -22.92 -12.47 -13.76
N LEU A 416 -21.77 -11.84 -14.00
CA LEU A 416 -21.66 -10.39 -14.13
C LEU A 416 -22.44 -9.83 -15.32
N ARG A 417 -22.52 -10.56 -16.44
CA ARG A 417 -23.35 -10.17 -17.61
C ARG A 417 -24.84 -10.23 -17.33
N GLU A 418 -25.30 -11.27 -16.62
CA GLU A 418 -26.69 -11.36 -16.19
C GLU A 418 -27.04 -10.28 -15.17
N MET A 419 -26.11 -9.97 -14.25
CA MET A 419 -26.26 -8.81 -13.35
C MET A 419 -26.35 -7.49 -14.12
N ASP A 420 -25.50 -7.26 -15.14
CA ASP A 420 -25.65 -6.10 -16.01
C ASP A 420 -27.02 -6.11 -16.70
N ARG A 421 -27.50 -7.24 -17.25
CA ARG A 421 -28.81 -7.35 -17.91
C ARG A 421 -29.97 -6.90 -17.01
N ILE A 422 -30.00 -7.38 -15.77
CA ILE A 422 -31.07 -7.06 -14.80
C ILE A 422 -30.92 -5.67 -14.18
N LEU A 423 -29.77 -5.02 -14.36
CA LEU A 423 -29.57 -3.63 -13.97
C LEU A 423 -30.25 -2.68 -14.97
N ALA A 424 -31.03 -1.75 -14.45
CA ALA A 424 -31.75 -0.75 -15.23
C ALA A 424 -30.79 0.23 -15.92
N PRO A 425 -31.19 0.85 -17.05
CA PRO A 425 -30.44 1.96 -17.63
C PRO A 425 -30.20 3.07 -16.61
N GLY A 426 -28.97 3.55 -16.48
CA GLY A 426 -28.55 4.52 -15.45
C GLY A 426 -28.37 3.92 -14.06
N GLY A 427 -28.67 2.64 -13.87
CA GLY A 427 -28.50 1.91 -12.62
C GLY A 427 -27.03 1.70 -12.26
N ILE A 428 -26.78 1.42 -10.98
CA ILE A 428 -25.43 1.37 -10.40
C ILE A 428 -25.12 -0.04 -9.89
N HIS A 429 -23.93 -0.56 -10.20
CA HIS A 429 -23.41 -1.80 -9.66
C HIS A 429 -22.16 -1.52 -8.81
N PHE A 430 -22.20 -1.91 -7.54
CA PHE A 430 -21.03 -1.92 -6.66
C PHE A 430 -20.60 -3.34 -6.32
N LEU A 431 -19.30 -3.62 -6.39
CA LEU A 431 -18.77 -4.87 -5.90
C LEU A 431 -17.44 -4.73 -5.17
N SER A 432 -17.14 -5.72 -4.33
CA SER A 432 -15.81 -5.93 -3.74
C SER A 432 -15.53 -7.42 -3.67
N VAL A 433 -14.27 -7.80 -3.92
CA VAL A 433 -13.80 -9.20 -3.91
C VAL A 433 -12.45 -9.28 -3.21
N PRO A 434 -12.08 -10.43 -2.62
CA PRO A 434 -10.75 -10.64 -2.09
C PRO A 434 -9.74 -10.69 -3.24
N ILE A 435 -8.58 -10.05 -3.03
CA ILE A 435 -7.53 -9.93 -4.05
C ILE A 435 -6.22 -10.48 -3.51
N ARG A 436 -5.61 -11.40 -4.26
CA ARG A 436 -4.30 -11.98 -3.92
C ARG A 436 -3.53 -12.32 -5.19
N GLY A 437 -2.29 -11.84 -5.28
CA GLY A 437 -1.45 -12.03 -6.46
C GLY A 437 -1.91 -11.23 -7.67
N GLU A 438 -1.18 -11.35 -8.78
CA GLU A 438 -1.47 -10.62 -10.01
C GLU A 438 -2.54 -11.29 -10.86
N LYS A 439 -2.56 -12.63 -10.88
CA LYS A 439 -3.47 -13.43 -11.72
C LYS A 439 -4.54 -14.12 -10.91
N THR A 440 -5.73 -14.22 -11.49
CA THR A 440 -6.84 -14.95 -10.89
C THR A 440 -6.53 -16.45 -10.91
N VAL A 441 -6.62 -17.08 -9.74
CA VAL A 441 -6.52 -18.53 -9.61
C VAL A 441 -7.93 -19.06 -9.38
N GLU A 442 -8.37 -20.01 -10.21
CA GLU A 442 -9.70 -20.60 -10.18
C GLU A 442 -9.61 -22.13 -10.33
N ASP A 443 -10.42 -22.85 -9.55
CA ASP A 443 -10.66 -24.28 -9.74
C ASP A 443 -12.10 -24.63 -9.29
N LEU A 444 -12.94 -24.91 -10.28
CA LEU A 444 -14.37 -25.22 -10.10
C LEU A 444 -14.62 -26.72 -9.88
N SER A 445 -13.56 -27.52 -9.75
CA SER A 445 -13.71 -28.96 -9.58
C SER A 445 -14.48 -29.26 -8.30
N PRO A 446 -15.58 -30.05 -8.36
CA PRO A 446 -16.34 -30.42 -7.17
C PRO A 446 -15.55 -31.34 -6.24
N ASP A 447 -14.45 -31.93 -6.72
CA ASP A 447 -13.64 -32.93 -6.01
C ASP A 447 -12.58 -32.33 -5.08
N LEU A 448 -12.39 -31.00 -5.07
CA LEU A 448 -11.46 -30.36 -4.14
C LEU A 448 -12.00 -30.42 -2.71
N THR A 449 -11.15 -30.90 -1.80
CA THR A 449 -11.42 -30.88 -0.36
C THR A 449 -11.34 -29.47 0.23
N ASP A 450 -12.01 -29.26 1.37
CA ASP A 450 -11.98 -28.00 2.11
C ASP A 450 -10.55 -27.53 2.43
N ALA A 451 -9.65 -28.46 2.77
CA ALA A 451 -8.25 -28.17 3.03
C ALA A 451 -7.49 -27.71 1.77
N GLU A 452 -7.77 -28.33 0.62
CA GLU A 452 -7.18 -27.89 -0.66
C GLU A 452 -7.72 -26.52 -1.09
N ARG A 453 -9.00 -26.25 -0.86
CA ARG A 453 -9.61 -24.95 -1.11
C ARG A 453 -9.02 -23.87 -0.21
N LEU A 454 -8.89 -24.14 1.09
CA LEU A 454 -8.25 -23.25 2.04
C LEU A 454 -6.81 -22.91 1.61
N ALA A 455 -6.01 -23.93 1.28
CA ALA A 455 -4.63 -23.73 0.84
C ALA A 455 -4.55 -22.89 -0.46
N ARG A 456 -5.40 -23.17 -1.45
CA ARG A 456 -5.36 -22.52 -2.77
C ARG A 456 -5.98 -21.13 -2.78
N PHE A 457 -7.05 -20.90 -2.02
CA PHE A 457 -7.90 -19.71 -2.14
C PHE A 457 -8.03 -18.90 -0.85
N GLY A 458 -7.57 -19.44 0.27
CA GLY A 458 -7.60 -18.78 1.58
C GLY A 458 -8.89 -18.99 2.37
N GLN A 459 -9.86 -19.73 1.84
CA GLN A 459 -11.08 -20.14 2.55
C GLN A 459 -11.63 -21.45 1.97
N GLU A 460 -12.24 -22.27 2.81
CA GLU A 460 -12.70 -23.62 2.47
C GLU A 460 -13.80 -23.67 1.40
N ASP A 461 -14.62 -22.63 1.28
CA ASP A 461 -15.74 -22.56 0.33
C ASP A 461 -15.46 -21.61 -0.85
N HIS A 462 -14.22 -21.16 -1.02
CA HIS A 462 -13.82 -20.39 -2.20
C HIS A 462 -13.58 -21.31 -3.40
N MET A 463 -14.03 -20.82 -4.57
CA MET A 463 -13.82 -21.41 -5.89
C MET A 463 -12.67 -20.73 -6.64
N ARG A 464 -12.30 -19.52 -6.20
CA ARG A 464 -11.29 -18.66 -6.84
C ARG A 464 -10.75 -17.61 -5.87
N ILE A 465 -9.63 -17.01 -6.26
CA ILE A 465 -9.09 -15.78 -5.67
C ILE A 465 -8.70 -14.82 -6.80
N PHE A 466 -9.16 -13.57 -6.74
CA PHE A 466 -8.99 -12.63 -7.84
C PHE A 466 -7.58 -12.04 -7.86
N GLY A 467 -7.00 -11.94 -9.06
CA GLY A 467 -5.73 -11.29 -9.29
C GLY A 467 -5.88 -9.80 -9.60
N SER A 468 -4.94 -9.00 -9.15
CA SER A 468 -4.96 -7.54 -9.34
C SER A 468 -4.88 -7.10 -10.80
N ALA A 469 -4.24 -7.89 -11.68
CA ALA A 469 -4.09 -7.57 -13.09
C ALA A 469 -5.25 -8.08 -13.95
N ASP A 470 -5.96 -9.13 -13.52
CA ASP A 470 -6.99 -9.81 -14.31
C ASP A 470 -8.42 -9.29 -14.05
N LEU A 471 -8.67 -8.74 -12.85
CA LEU A 471 -9.99 -8.27 -12.47
C LEU A 471 -10.46 -7.07 -13.33
N GLN A 472 -9.61 -6.06 -13.53
CA GLN A 472 -9.95 -4.89 -14.34
C GLN A 472 -10.26 -5.27 -15.82
N PRO A 473 -9.48 -6.13 -16.50
CA PRO A 473 -9.85 -6.68 -17.80
C PRO A 473 -11.20 -7.41 -17.81
N LEU A 474 -11.50 -8.25 -16.81
CA LEU A 474 -12.79 -8.92 -16.71
C LEU A 474 -13.93 -7.91 -16.61
N LEU A 475 -13.83 -6.93 -15.71
CA LEU A 475 -14.83 -5.88 -15.55
C LEU A 475 -14.98 -5.05 -16.84
N THR A 476 -13.87 -4.73 -17.50
CA THR A 476 -13.87 -4.04 -18.80
C THR A 476 -14.60 -4.83 -19.88
N LYS A 477 -14.48 -6.17 -19.87
CA LYS A 477 -15.17 -7.06 -20.83
C LYS A 477 -16.68 -7.11 -20.60
N VAL A 478 -17.13 -6.95 -19.36
CA VAL A 478 -18.56 -6.94 -19.00
C VAL A 478 -19.16 -5.55 -19.17
N TRP A 479 -18.57 -4.55 -18.51
CA TRP A 479 -19.09 -3.19 -18.37
C TRP A 479 -18.61 -2.22 -19.45
N GLY A 480 -17.65 -2.63 -20.29
CA GLY A 480 -17.02 -1.79 -21.30
C GLY A 480 -15.80 -1.02 -20.76
N PRO A 481 -15.14 -0.22 -21.61
CA PRO A 481 -13.97 0.56 -21.20
C PRO A 481 -14.34 1.62 -20.16
N GLY A 482 -13.56 1.72 -19.10
CA GLY A 482 -13.73 2.71 -18.03
C GLY A 482 -12.89 2.40 -16.80
N ASP A 483 -12.71 3.40 -15.95
CA ASP A 483 -12.10 3.25 -14.64
C ASP A 483 -13.14 2.73 -13.66
N HIS A 484 -13.19 1.41 -13.52
CA HIS A 484 -14.17 0.72 -12.66
C HIS A 484 -13.70 0.62 -11.21
N LEU A 485 -12.41 0.81 -10.93
CA LEU A 485 -11.87 0.86 -9.59
C LEU A 485 -12.15 2.23 -8.95
N ILE A 486 -12.76 2.23 -7.77
CA ILE A 486 -12.84 3.44 -6.96
C ILE A 486 -11.51 3.68 -6.27
N GLU A 487 -11.02 4.90 -6.43
CA GLU A 487 -9.84 5.43 -5.75
C GLU A 487 -10.31 6.38 -4.63
N PRO A 488 -10.47 5.92 -3.37
CA PRO A 488 -11.14 6.72 -2.34
C PRO A 488 -10.50 8.09 -2.10
N ILE A 489 -9.20 8.22 -2.30
CA ILE A 489 -8.49 9.49 -2.15
C ILE A 489 -8.86 10.53 -3.22
N GLN A 490 -9.48 10.11 -4.33
CA GLN A 490 -10.04 11.01 -5.34
C GLN A 490 -11.43 11.52 -4.94
N LEU A 491 -12.13 10.80 -4.06
CA LEU A 491 -13.50 11.12 -3.63
C LEU A 491 -13.56 11.75 -2.25
N PHE A 492 -12.68 11.39 -1.32
CA PHE A 492 -12.76 11.76 0.09
C PHE A 492 -11.49 12.45 0.56
N LYS A 493 -11.63 13.36 1.53
CA LYS A 493 -10.45 13.86 2.26
C LYS A 493 -9.91 12.73 3.11
N ARG A 494 -8.60 12.73 3.34
CA ARG A 494 -7.93 11.72 4.19
C ARG A 494 -8.53 11.67 5.60
N ASP A 495 -8.92 12.82 6.15
CA ASP A 495 -9.54 12.86 7.48
C ASP A 495 -10.93 12.23 7.51
N ASP A 496 -11.69 12.28 6.41
CA ASP A 496 -12.97 11.58 6.30
C ASP A 496 -12.74 10.06 6.31
N LEU A 497 -11.71 9.58 5.61
CA LEU A 497 -11.32 8.17 5.57
C LEU A 497 -10.77 7.67 6.91
N ARG A 498 -9.96 8.50 7.61
CA ARG A 498 -9.46 8.20 8.96
C ARG A 498 -10.60 8.14 9.97
N ARG A 499 -11.49 9.13 9.96
CA ARG A 499 -12.69 9.18 10.81
C ARG A 499 -13.53 7.91 10.62
N ALA A 500 -13.72 7.49 9.37
CA ALA A 500 -14.44 6.28 9.02
C ALA A 500 -13.68 4.96 9.28
N VAL A 501 -12.47 5.02 9.87
CA VAL A 501 -11.60 3.86 10.15
C VAL A 501 -11.38 3.04 8.87
N ILE A 502 -11.10 3.72 7.76
CA ILE A 502 -10.71 3.10 6.49
C ILE A 502 -9.18 2.98 6.48
N PRO A 503 -8.62 1.79 6.29
CA PRO A 503 -7.18 1.57 6.35
C PRO A 503 -6.51 2.19 5.12
N THR A 504 -5.29 2.70 5.29
CA THR A 504 -4.54 3.41 4.25
C THR A 504 -4.34 2.61 2.97
N VAL A 505 -4.19 1.29 3.09
CA VAL A 505 -4.11 0.34 1.96
C VAL A 505 -5.36 0.36 1.07
N ALA A 506 -6.50 0.81 1.59
CA ALA A 506 -7.75 0.93 0.84
C ALA A 506 -7.90 2.29 0.14
N TRP A 507 -7.05 3.28 0.45
CA TRP A 507 -7.27 4.67 0.01
C TRP A 507 -6.90 4.91 -1.45
N GLN A 508 -5.97 4.11 -1.97
CA GLN A 508 -5.54 4.22 -3.36
C GLN A 508 -4.97 2.89 -3.86
N GLY A 509 -5.26 2.56 -5.11
CA GLY A 509 -4.83 1.34 -5.76
C GLY A 509 -5.67 0.12 -5.35
N ILE A 510 -5.27 -1.01 -5.90
CA ILE A 510 -5.98 -2.27 -5.72
C ILE A 510 -5.53 -2.99 -4.44
N SER A 511 -6.49 -3.43 -3.62
CA SER A 511 -6.26 -4.15 -2.36
C SER A 511 -7.48 -5.01 -2.03
N GLY A 512 -7.39 -5.81 -0.95
CA GLY A 512 -8.55 -6.57 -0.44
C GLY A 512 -9.71 -5.71 0.09
N HIS A 513 -9.60 -4.38 0.04
CA HIS A 513 -10.65 -3.42 0.40
C HIS A 513 -11.24 -2.68 -0.80
N SER A 514 -10.74 -2.94 -2.01
CA SER A 514 -11.14 -2.23 -3.21
C SER A 514 -12.64 -2.35 -3.46
N ILE A 515 -13.23 -1.22 -3.82
CA ILE A 515 -14.61 -1.12 -4.29
C ILE A 515 -14.55 -0.86 -5.78
N PHE A 516 -15.29 -1.65 -6.54
CA PHE A 516 -15.50 -1.46 -7.96
C PHE A 516 -16.92 -0.93 -8.20
N HIS A 517 -17.04 -0.03 -9.14
CA HIS A 517 -18.26 0.70 -9.43
C HIS A 517 -18.49 0.79 -10.94
N TYR A 518 -19.73 0.59 -11.35
CA TYR A 518 -20.17 0.82 -12.71
C TYR A 518 -21.57 1.45 -12.74
N GLN A 519 -21.76 2.42 -13.62
CA GLN A 519 -23.06 3.00 -13.91
C GLN A 519 -23.48 2.67 -15.35
N LYS A 520 -24.58 1.93 -15.49
CA LYS A 520 -25.03 1.41 -16.78
C LYS A 520 -25.43 2.53 -17.74
N GLY A 521 -24.79 2.59 -18.89
CA GLY A 521 -25.07 3.59 -19.92
C GLY A 521 -24.39 4.95 -19.71
N ALA A 522 -23.60 5.13 -18.65
CA ALA A 522 -22.73 6.30 -18.48
C ALA A 522 -21.52 6.20 -19.42
N ARG A 523 -21.70 6.55 -20.70
CA ARG A 523 -20.57 7.06 -21.50
C ARG A 523 -20.35 8.53 -21.12
N PRO A 524 -19.09 9.02 -21.12
CA PRO A 524 -18.76 10.35 -20.64
C PRO A 524 -19.51 11.44 -21.43
N PRO A 525 -19.76 12.62 -20.84
CA PRO A 525 -20.22 13.80 -21.57
C PRO A 525 -19.28 14.04 -22.75
N ALA A 526 -19.85 14.14 -23.94
CA ALA A 526 -19.13 14.30 -25.19
C ALA A 526 -18.42 15.65 -25.27
N GLU A 527 -17.09 15.69 -25.10
CA GLU A 527 -16.19 16.68 -25.71
C GLU A 527 -14.75 16.18 -25.57
N ALA A 528 -13.98 16.26 -26.67
CA ALA A 528 -12.57 15.84 -26.82
C ALA A 528 -12.28 14.39 -27.27
N PHE A 529 -12.86 13.95 -28.40
CA PHE A 529 -12.05 13.33 -29.48
C PHE A 529 -12.69 13.66 -30.83
N SER A 530 -12.24 14.77 -31.41
CA SER A 530 -12.43 15.09 -32.82
C SER A 530 -11.51 14.18 -33.64
N GLN A 531 -12.06 13.36 -34.54
CA GLN A 531 -11.62 13.22 -35.94
C GLN A 531 -12.44 12.16 -36.72
N PRO A 532 -12.46 12.22 -38.07
CA PRO A 532 -13.68 12.08 -38.86
C PRO A 532 -14.06 10.64 -39.23
N LYS A 533 -15.36 10.45 -39.46
CA LYS A 533 -16.02 9.23 -39.96
C LYS A 533 -15.34 8.72 -41.24
N GLN A 534 -14.88 7.47 -41.22
CA GLN A 534 -14.70 6.68 -42.43
C GLN A 534 -16.06 6.10 -42.86
N GLU A 535 -16.50 6.46 -44.06
CA GLU A 535 -17.70 5.92 -44.69
C GLU A 535 -17.53 4.41 -45.00
N LYS A 536 -18.50 3.60 -44.57
CA LYS A 536 -18.61 2.20 -44.96
C LYS A 536 -19.14 2.12 -46.41
N LYS A 537 -18.32 1.59 -47.32
CA LYS A 537 -18.79 1.11 -48.63
C LYS A 537 -19.74 -0.08 -48.46
N ALA A 538 -20.90 -0.02 -49.10
CA ALA A 538 -21.90 -1.09 -49.14
C ALA A 538 -21.38 -2.32 -49.91
N PRO A 539 -21.77 -3.56 -49.54
CA PRO A 539 -21.45 -4.75 -50.32
C PRO A 539 -22.40 -4.90 -51.53
N ALA A 540 -21.82 -5.29 -52.68
CA ALA A 540 -22.53 -5.62 -53.91
C ALA A 540 -23.21 -7.02 -53.84
N PRO A 541 -24.25 -7.28 -54.65
CA PRO A 541 -25.11 -8.45 -54.49
C PRO A 541 -24.51 -9.75 -55.05
N LYS A 542 -24.96 -10.87 -54.47
CA LYS A 542 -24.57 -12.25 -54.79
C LYS A 542 -25.11 -12.71 -56.16
N SER A 543 -24.33 -13.55 -56.85
CA SER A 543 -24.80 -14.49 -57.87
C SER A 543 -24.48 -15.94 -57.47
N ALA A 544 -25.35 -16.85 -57.91
CA ALA A 544 -25.51 -18.24 -57.52
C ALA A 544 -24.39 -19.21 -58.00
N ALA A 545 -24.20 -20.33 -57.31
CA ALA A 545 -24.62 -21.69 -57.75
C ALA A 545 -23.78 -22.85 -57.13
N GLN A 546 -24.52 -23.89 -56.68
CA GLN A 546 -24.27 -25.35 -56.77
C GLN A 546 -23.17 -26.04 -55.91
N SER A 547 -23.60 -26.85 -54.92
CA SER A 547 -23.62 -28.34 -54.88
C SER A 547 -22.37 -28.90 -54.16
N SER A 548 -22.33 -29.98 -53.37
CA SER A 548 -23.14 -31.19 -53.14
C SER A 548 -22.70 -31.79 -51.76
N ALA A 549 -23.61 -32.29 -50.93
CA ALA A 549 -23.87 -33.71 -50.59
C ALA A 549 -23.09 -34.34 -49.39
N ALA A 550 -23.90 -34.83 -48.42
CA ALA A 550 -23.78 -36.06 -47.59
C ALA A 550 -22.63 -36.23 -46.57
N ALA A 551 -22.74 -36.89 -45.41
CA ALA A 551 -23.83 -37.47 -44.59
C ALA A 551 -23.20 -38.14 -43.32
N VAL A 552 -23.98 -38.30 -42.23
CA VAL A 552 -24.09 -39.52 -41.35
C VAL A 552 -22.90 -39.84 -40.36
N ILE A 553 -23.00 -40.29 -39.09
CA ILE A 553 -24.05 -40.68 -38.09
C ILE A 553 -23.37 -41.18 -36.75
N LYS A 554 -24.09 -41.08 -35.59
CA LYS A 554 -24.07 -41.87 -34.29
C LYS A 554 -22.78 -41.92 -33.43
N ALA A 555 -22.77 -42.23 -32.11
CA ALA A 555 -23.70 -42.26 -30.96
C ALA A 555 -22.89 -42.69 -29.69
N ALA A 556 -23.41 -42.40 -28.49
CA ALA A 556 -22.93 -42.67 -27.11
C ALA A 556 -22.91 -44.20 -26.73
N PRO A 557 -22.77 -44.71 -25.46
CA PRO A 557 -22.84 -44.05 -24.12
C PRO A 557 -22.08 -44.68 -22.88
N PHE A 558 -22.23 -44.03 -21.71
CA PHE A 558 -22.50 -44.46 -20.30
C PHE A 558 -21.58 -45.33 -19.37
N VAL A 559 -21.88 -45.12 -18.06
CA VAL A 559 -21.71 -45.94 -16.80
C VAL A 559 -20.58 -45.51 -15.84
N SER A 560 -20.61 -45.68 -14.50
CA SER A 560 -21.42 -45.25 -13.33
C SER A 560 -20.77 -45.85 -12.04
N MET A 561 -21.17 -45.40 -10.84
CA MET A 561 -20.92 -45.93 -9.45
C MET A 561 -19.62 -45.49 -8.76
N VAL A 562 -19.57 -44.73 -7.64
CA VAL A 562 -20.22 -44.69 -6.29
C VAL A 562 -19.64 -45.70 -5.27
N ARG A 563 -19.04 -45.20 -4.16
CA ARG A 563 -19.29 -45.54 -2.72
C ARG A 563 -18.15 -45.07 -1.77
N THR A 564 -18.44 -44.18 -0.78
CA THR A 564 -18.52 -44.38 0.73
C THR A 564 -17.16 -44.64 1.42
N GLU A 565 -16.78 -44.13 2.61
CA GLU A 565 -17.48 -43.60 3.79
C GLU A 565 -16.46 -42.92 4.75
N ARG A 566 -16.95 -42.36 5.86
CA ARG A 566 -16.33 -41.46 6.86
C ARG A 566 -15.29 -42.12 7.78
N ASP A 567 -14.40 -41.31 8.38
CA ASP A 567 -14.31 -41.17 9.84
C ASP A 567 -13.46 -39.96 10.26
N GLY A 568 -13.86 -39.32 11.36
CA GLY A 568 -13.41 -37.99 11.79
C GLY A 568 -12.16 -37.96 12.67
N ALA A 569 -11.53 -36.79 12.71
CA ALA A 569 -10.64 -36.37 13.78
C ALA A 569 -10.71 -34.83 13.90
N GLU A 570 -11.08 -34.35 15.10
CA GLU A 570 -10.92 -32.95 15.50
C GLU A 570 -9.44 -32.58 15.51
N SER A 571 -9.07 -31.47 14.87
CA SER A 571 -7.75 -30.84 15.02
C SER A 571 -7.87 -29.37 15.43
N VAL A 572 -7.44 -29.12 16.66
CA VAL A 572 -6.83 -27.86 17.10
C VAL A 572 -5.39 -27.88 16.59
N TYR A 573 -4.79 -26.74 16.21
CA TYR A 573 -3.35 -26.32 16.31
C TYR A 573 -3.03 -25.17 15.28
N PRO A 574 -1.79 -24.67 15.12
CA PRO A 574 -1.37 -23.31 15.47
C PRO A 574 -0.74 -22.58 14.26
N ALA A 575 -0.01 -21.49 14.53
CA ALA A 575 0.77 -20.70 13.56
C ALA A 575 1.66 -21.54 12.62
N GLU A 576 1.64 -21.21 11.33
CA GLU A 576 2.41 -21.89 10.28
C GLU A 576 3.83 -21.32 10.11
N ASP A 577 4.78 -22.25 10.02
CA ASP A 577 6.22 -22.08 9.81
C ASP A 577 6.63 -22.18 8.32
N VAL A 578 7.80 -21.57 8.09
CA VAL A 578 8.71 -21.46 6.94
C VAL A 578 8.99 -22.77 6.15
N PRO A 579 9.16 -22.73 4.79
CA PRO A 579 9.61 -23.89 4.00
C PRO A 579 11.15 -24.06 3.92
N PRO A 580 11.65 -25.29 3.64
CA PRO A 580 12.99 -25.74 4.03
C PRO A 580 14.12 -25.40 3.06
N VAL A 581 15.32 -25.22 3.63
CA VAL A 581 16.60 -24.98 2.95
C VAL A 581 17.18 -26.32 2.45
N LEU A 582 17.43 -26.41 1.14
CA LEU A 582 18.27 -27.44 0.52
C LEU A 582 19.75 -27.04 0.67
N MET A 583 20.53 -27.84 1.39
CA MET A 583 21.98 -27.77 1.46
C MET A 583 22.61 -28.64 0.35
N PRO A 584 23.62 -28.16 -0.40
CA PRO A 584 24.62 -29.03 -0.97
C PRO A 584 25.89 -29.07 -0.10
N SER A 585 26.39 -30.30 0.04
CA SER A 585 27.67 -30.68 0.61
C SER A 585 28.87 -29.92 0.04
N SER A 586 29.77 -29.45 0.90
CA SER A 586 31.16 -29.19 0.52
C SER A 586 32.11 -29.88 1.50
N ALA A 587 32.93 -30.77 0.95
CA ALA A 587 34.18 -31.21 1.53
C ALA A 587 35.30 -30.29 1.03
N TRP A 588 36.44 -30.32 1.75
CA TRP A 588 37.76 -29.78 1.45
C TRP A 588 38.16 -28.46 2.14
N ALA A 589 38.81 -28.67 3.29
CA ALA A 589 40.16 -28.23 3.64
C ALA A 589 40.48 -26.72 3.72
N SER A 590 40.70 -26.30 4.97
CA SER A 590 41.38 -25.09 5.41
C SER A 590 42.91 -25.20 5.37
N SER A 591 43.57 -24.11 4.99
CA SER A 591 44.82 -23.58 5.55
C SER A 591 44.67 -22.04 5.52
N ASP A 592 45.11 -21.20 6.45
CA ASP A 592 46.16 -21.27 7.43
C ASP A 592 45.84 -20.40 8.67
N ALA A 593 46.57 -20.73 9.73
CA ALA A 593 46.48 -20.22 11.08
C ALA A 593 47.04 -18.79 11.28
N THR A 594 46.59 -18.12 12.35
CA THR A 594 47.40 -17.42 13.37
C THR A 594 46.43 -16.85 14.43
N ASN A 595 46.28 -17.38 15.65
CA ASN A 595 47.13 -17.52 16.86
C ASN A 595 46.85 -16.44 17.94
N HIS A 596 46.71 -16.91 19.19
CA HIS A 596 46.56 -16.22 20.51
C HIS A 596 45.16 -15.69 20.88
N GLY A 597 44.56 -15.93 22.05
CA GLY A 597 44.89 -16.57 23.35
C GLY A 597 43.65 -16.45 24.28
N PRO A 598 43.65 -16.95 25.53
CA PRO A 598 42.67 -17.93 26.02
C PRO A 598 41.41 -17.39 26.72
N ILE A 599 40.37 -18.24 26.70
CA ILE A 599 39.09 -18.13 27.40
C ILE A 599 39.16 -18.86 28.75
N PHE A 600 38.68 -18.19 29.81
CA PHE A 600 38.42 -18.78 31.13
C PHE A 600 37.10 -19.57 31.12
N LEU A 601 37.13 -20.76 31.72
CA LEU A 601 36.01 -21.65 31.98
C LEU A 601 35.10 -21.10 33.09
N GLY A 602 33.79 -21.14 32.84
CA GLY A 602 32.74 -20.90 33.84
C GLY A 602 31.51 -21.73 33.52
N THR A 603 31.23 -22.70 34.38
CA THR A 603 30.30 -23.82 34.22
C THR A 603 28.84 -23.51 34.51
N ASN A 604 27.96 -24.31 33.90
CA ASN A 604 26.64 -24.78 34.38
C ASN A 604 25.52 -23.77 34.67
N THR A 605 24.39 -23.94 33.98
CA THR A 605 23.14 -24.48 34.59
C THR A 605 22.12 -24.85 33.51
N ARG A 606 21.50 -26.04 33.64
CA ARG A 606 20.24 -26.44 32.97
C ARG A 606 19.05 -26.05 33.87
N PRO A 607 17.85 -25.75 33.34
CA PRO A 607 16.64 -25.67 34.14
C PRO A 607 15.84 -26.99 34.14
N PHE A 608 15.22 -27.24 35.29
CA PHE A 608 14.29 -28.32 35.59
C PHE A 608 12.92 -28.10 34.93
N CYS A 609 12.29 -29.22 34.57
CA CYS A 609 10.98 -29.37 33.98
C CYS A 609 10.04 -29.96 35.04
N TRP A 610 8.81 -29.45 35.20
CA TRP A 610 7.68 -30.22 35.72
C TRP A 610 6.42 -29.93 34.92
N ARG A 611 5.67 -31.00 34.71
CA ARG A 611 4.55 -31.25 33.80
C ARG A 611 3.36 -31.71 34.66
N TRP A 612 2.17 -31.73 34.05
CA TRP A 612 0.91 -32.43 34.41
C TRP A 612 -0.22 -31.52 34.93
N ILE A 613 -1.50 -31.72 34.58
CA ILE A 613 -2.22 -32.43 33.51
C ILE A 613 -3.67 -31.90 33.53
N ALA A 614 -4.37 -32.00 32.41
CA ALA A 614 -5.78 -31.69 32.22
C ALA A 614 -6.74 -32.67 32.92
N THR A 615 -7.99 -32.26 33.11
CA THR A 615 -9.16 -33.09 32.72
C THR A 615 -10.42 -32.23 32.67
N ALA A 616 -11.15 -32.38 31.56
CA ALA A 616 -12.47 -31.82 31.32
C ALA A 616 -13.55 -32.80 31.81
N THR A 617 -14.75 -32.30 32.10
CA THR A 617 -16.04 -32.72 31.49
C THR A 617 -17.23 -32.12 32.24
N GLY A 618 -18.30 -31.82 31.50
CA GLY A 618 -19.68 -32.07 31.95
C GLY A 618 -20.53 -30.86 32.34
N ALA A 619 -21.43 -30.49 31.44
CA ALA A 619 -22.55 -29.59 31.69
C ALA A 619 -23.62 -30.22 32.60
N ALA A 620 -24.19 -29.44 33.54
CA ALA A 620 -25.61 -29.49 33.90
C ALA A 620 -25.99 -28.36 34.90
N ARG A 621 -27.06 -27.63 34.53
CA ARG A 621 -28.15 -27.12 35.38
C ARG A 621 -27.85 -26.22 36.59
N SER A 622 -28.29 -24.98 36.46
CA SER A 622 -29.09 -24.20 37.42
C SER A 622 -28.98 -24.54 38.92
N TYR A 623 -28.52 -23.60 39.74
CA TYR A 623 -29.29 -22.98 40.83
C TYR A 623 -28.46 -21.91 41.57
N ASN A 624 -29.09 -20.74 41.73
CA ASN A 624 -28.97 -19.76 42.82
C ASN A 624 -27.64 -19.07 43.21
N ALA A 625 -27.71 -17.75 43.04
CA ALA A 625 -27.55 -16.69 44.05
C ALA A 625 -26.24 -15.86 44.03
N CYS A 626 -26.50 -14.55 43.89
CA CYS A 626 -25.66 -13.35 43.98
C CYS A 626 -24.83 -12.96 42.75
#